data_AF-A0A519QN23-F1
#
_entry.id   AF-A0A519QN23-F1
#
_cell.length_a   1.000
_cell.length_b   1.000
_cell.length_c   1.000
_cell.angle_alpha   90.00
_cell.angle_beta   90.00
_cell.angle_gamma   90.00
#
_symmetry.space_group_name_H-M   'P 1'
#
loop_
_entity.id
_entity.type
_entity.pdbx_description
1 polymer ?
#
loop_
_entity_poly.entity_id
_entity_poly.type
_entity_poly.pdbx_seq_one_letter_code
_entity_poly.pdbx_strand_id
1 'polypeptide(L)'
;MLHVHQPRSGRRITPAEIEALRVPLEAAFQALIAQPSIAQIRGASLTADINISVKPTHDGEHLVVGILTLRAKKILLDSPSTVLIGGRYQTPDLEGDTLDVVLNPYELIANRDVQTMAQAGTVMYARAGRQMILLVSDEPEPPGWTARRAADALARDRSWYSSGPGAHPMAITVRGPSHTGQELVSGRLDPAAPMARLAAAAFMVDWAALHSTVIGRPA
;
A
#
# COMPACT_ATOMS: atom_id res chain seq x y z
N MET A 1 -13.15 0.67 5.71
CA MET A 1 -14.36 1.00 4.93
C MET A 1 -14.04 0.91 3.44
N LEU A 2 -14.98 0.51 2.57
CA LEU A 2 -14.76 0.49 1.11
C LEU A 2 -15.27 1.79 0.48
N HIS A 3 -14.43 2.44 -0.32
CA HIS A 3 -14.73 3.65 -1.07
C HIS A 3 -14.43 3.41 -2.55
N VAL A 4 -15.39 3.75 -3.41
CA VAL A 4 -15.24 3.67 -4.86
C VAL A 4 -15.33 5.07 -5.43
N HIS A 5 -14.22 5.56 -5.98
CA HIS A 5 -14.12 6.89 -6.57
C HIS A 5 -14.22 6.78 -8.09
N GLN A 6 -15.37 7.17 -8.63
CA GLN A 6 -15.59 7.18 -10.08
C GLN A 6 -15.46 8.62 -10.61
N PRO A 7 -14.80 8.83 -11.75
CA PRO A 7 -14.79 10.14 -12.38
C PRO A 7 -16.21 10.52 -12.84
N ARG A 8 -16.57 11.81 -12.74
CA ARG A 8 -17.90 12.32 -13.11
C ARG A 8 -18.21 12.14 -14.60
N SER A 9 -17.18 12.13 -15.43
CA SER A 9 -17.20 11.82 -16.86
C SER A 9 -16.04 10.87 -17.17
N GLY A 10 -16.25 9.91 -18.09
CA GLY A 10 -15.23 8.93 -18.48
C GLY A 10 -15.58 7.49 -18.11
N ARG A 11 -14.56 6.62 -18.06
CA ARG A 11 -14.70 5.19 -17.79
C ARG A 11 -15.29 4.95 -16.39
N ARG A 12 -16.36 4.16 -16.31
CA ARG A 12 -16.89 3.63 -15.05
C ARG A 12 -16.16 2.35 -14.65
N ILE A 13 -16.05 2.15 -13.34
CA ILE A 13 -15.52 0.91 -12.76
C ILE A 13 -16.68 -0.07 -12.66
N THR A 14 -16.53 -1.24 -13.25
CA THR A 14 -17.54 -2.30 -13.22
C THR A 14 -17.55 -3.02 -11.86
N PRO A 15 -18.67 -3.66 -11.46
CA PRO A 15 -18.71 -4.47 -10.25
C PRO A 15 -17.65 -5.58 -10.22
N ALA A 16 -17.38 -6.22 -11.37
CA ALA A 16 -16.35 -7.25 -11.48
C ALA A 16 -14.95 -6.70 -11.20
N GLU A 17 -14.61 -5.52 -11.71
CA GLU A 17 -13.32 -4.88 -11.42
C GLU A 17 -13.20 -4.44 -9.95
N ILE A 18 -14.29 -4.00 -9.34
CA ILE A 18 -14.32 -3.67 -7.90
C ILE A 18 -14.01 -4.93 -7.09
N GLU A 19 -14.70 -6.04 -7.38
CA GLU A 19 -14.50 -7.31 -6.66
C GLU A 19 -13.09 -7.86 -6.86
N ALA A 20 -12.58 -7.82 -8.10
CA ALA A 20 -11.24 -8.32 -8.43
C ALA A 20 -10.12 -7.57 -7.68
N LEU A 21 -10.32 -6.28 -7.34
CA LEU A 21 -9.40 -5.50 -6.52
C LEU A 21 -9.71 -5.58 -5.02
N ARG A 22 -10.98 -5.65 -4.63
CA ARG A 22 -11.41 -5.71 -3.23
C ARG A 22 -10.91 -6.97 -2.55
N VAL A 23 -11.06 -8.13 -3.19
CA VAL A 23 -10.73 -9.44 -2.59
C VAL A 23 -9.24 -9.54 -2.21
N PRO A 24 -8.27 -9.22 -3.10
CA PRO A 24 -6.86 -9.23 -2.71
C PRO A 24 -6.50 -8.20 -1.63
N LEU A 25 -7.13 -7.01 -1.65
CA LEU A 25 -6.90 -6.00 -0.62
C LEU A 25 -7.47 -6.40 0.75
N GLU A 26 -8.59 -7.11 0.78
CA GLU A 26 -9.12 -7.69 2.02
C GLU A 26 -8.21 -8.79 2.56
N ALA A 27 -7.66 -9.65 1.71
CA ALA A 27 -6.66 -10.64 2.11
C ALA A 27 -5.41 -9.97 2.69
N ALA A 28 -4.91 -8.91 2.06
CA ALA A 28 -3.81 -8.10 2.59
C ALA A 28 -4.16 -7.45 3.93
N PHE A 29 -5.38 -6.95 4.09
CA PHE A 29 -5.85 -6.41 5.37
C PHE A 29 -5.83 -7.47 6.46
N GLN A 30 -6.36 -8.67 6.20
CA GLN A 30 -6.34 -9.79 7.16
C GLN A 30 -4.91 -10.19 7.54
N ALA A 31 -4.01 -10.30 6.56
CA ALA A 31 -2.60 -10.61 6.80
C ALA A 31 -1.91 -9.56 7.68
N LEU A 32 -2.21 -8.28 7.48
CA LEU A 32 -1.66 -7.17 8.25
C LEU A 32 -2.19 -7.13 9.68
N ILE A 33 -3.51 -7.27 9.89
CA ILE A 33 -4.08 -7.23 11.24
C ILE A 33 -3.77 -8.49 12.07
N ALA A 34 -3.39 -9.59 11.41
CA ALA A 34 -2.88 -10.78 12.10
C ALA A 34 -1.46 -10.58 12.65
N GLN A 35 -0.71 -9.55 12.19
CA GLN A 35 0.64 -9.30 12.67
C GLN A 35 0.64 -8.79 14.12
N PRO A 36 1.50 -9.32 15.02
CA PRO A 36 1.59 -8.86 16.40
C PRO A 36 1.86 -7.34 16.53
N SER A 37 2.66 -6.78 15.60
CA SER A 37 2.99 -5.35 15.57
C SER A 37 1.77 -4.45 15.35
N ILE A 38 0.74 -4.94 14.66
CA ILE A 38 -0.51 -4.23 14.36
C ILE A 38 -1.62 -4.59 15.36
N ALA A 39 -1.83 -5.89 15.61
CA ALA A 39 -2.89 -6.40 16.49
C ALA A 39 -2.81 -5.78 17.90
N GLN A 40 -1.59 -5.48 18.36
CA GLN A 40 -1.31 -4.92 19.68
C GLN A 40 -0.67 -3.53 19.61
N ILE A 41 -1.03 -2.72 18.60
CA ILE A 41 -0.51 -1.36 18.47
C ILE A 41 -0.86 -0.54 19.73
N ARG A 42 0.16 -0.07 20.44
CA ARG A 42 0.02 0.78 21.64
C ARG A 42 0.32 2.22 21.28
N GLY A 43 -0.38 3.16 21.92
CA GLY A 43 -0.16 4.60 21.72
C GLY A 43 -0.65 5.14 20.38
N ALA A 44 -1.35 4.34 19.58
CA ALA A 44 -2.00 4.78 18.36
C ALA A 44 -3.37 4.13 18.16
N SER A 45 -4.26 4.85 17.50
CA SER A 45 -5.50 4.32 16.95
C SER A 45 -5.26 3.91 15.49
N LEU A 46 -5.78 2.75 15.12
CA LEU A 46 -5.68 2.21 13.77
C LEU A 46 -7.02 2.35 13.06
N THR A 47 -7.00 2.90 11.85
CA THR A 47 -8.14 2.90 10.93
C THR A 47 -7.72 2.26 9.61
N ALA A 48 -8.66 1.60 8.91
CA ALA A 48 -8.37 0.96 7.64
C ALA A 48 -9.44 1.28 6.60
N ASP A 49 -8.99 1.67 5.41
CA ASP A 49 -9.84 2.07 4.30
C ASP A 49 -9.35 1.42 3.00
N ILE A 50 -10.26 0.90 2.19
CA ILE A 50 -10.00 0.45 0.83
C ILE A 50 -10.57 1.50 -0.12
N ASN A 51 -9.74 2.00 -1.02
CA ASN A 51 -10.10 2.96 -2.05
C ASN A 51 -9.85 2.34 -3.42
N ILE A 52 -10.88 2.27 -4.26
CA ILE A 52 -10.77 1.83 -5.65
C ILE A 52 -11.11 3.03 -6.54
N SER A 53 -10.22 3.35 -7.49
CA SER A 53 -10.34 4.57 -8.30
C SER A 53 -9.80 4.37 -9.71
N VAL A 54 -10.24 5.24 -10.62
CA VAL A 54 -9.67 5.31 -11.97
C VAL A 54 -8.54 6.35 -12.00
N LYS A 55 -7.36 5.96 -12.48
CA LYS A 55 -6.18 6.81 -12.62
C LYS A 55 -5.79 6.96 -14.09
N PRO A 56 -5.60 8.20 -14.58
CA PRO A 56 -5.06 8.41 -15.91
C PRO A 56 -3.57 8.07 -15.94
N THR A 57 -3.13 7.50 -17.05
CA THR A 57 -1.72 7.27 -17.36
C THR A 57 -1.20 8.36 -18.30
N HIS A 58 0.12 8.43 -18.49
CA HIS A 58 0.74 9.37 -19.42
C HIS A 58 0.29 9.16 -20.87
N ASP A 59 -0.10 7.93 -21.24
CA ASP A 59 -0.59 7.58 -22.57
C ASP A 59 -2.10 7.86 -22.74
N GLY A 60 -2.77 8.46 -21.75
CA GLY A 60 -4.22 8.72 -21.76
C GLY A 60 -5.09 7.51 -21.44
N GLU A 61 -4.47 6.34 -21.24
CA GLU A 61 -5.12 5.13 -20.74
C GLU A 61 -5.63 5.33 -19.31
N HIS A 62 -6.72 4.63 -18.96
CA HIS A 62 -7.35 4.69 -17.64
C HIS A 62 -7.17 3.36 -16.91
N LEU A 63 -6.42 3.40 -15.81
CA LEU A 63 -6.15 2.27 -14.93
C LEU A 63 -7.12 2.24 -13.76
N VAL A 64 -7.62 1.05 -13.39
CA VAL A 64 -8.30 0.88 -12.11
C VAL A 64 -7.27 0.51 -11.06
N VAL A 65 -7.14 1.33 -10.02
CA VAL A 65 -6.17 1.19 -8.95
C VAL A 65 -6.91 0.92 -7.66
N GLY A 66 -6.45 -0.07 -6.90
CA GLY A 66 -6.96 -0.40 -5.58
C GLY A 66 -5.92 -0.07 -4.51
N ILE A 67 -6.32 0.58 -3.43
CA ILE A 67 -5.44 0.97 -2.33
C ILE A 67 -6.09 0.60 -1.01
N LEU A 68 -5.46 -0.29 -0.25
CA LEU A 68 -5.71 -0.45 1.18
C LEU A 68 -4.79 0.51 1.92
N THR A 69 -5.35 1.38 2.77
CA THR A 69 -4.60 2.25 3.67
C THR A 69 -4.88 1.83 5.11
N LEU A 70 -3.85 1.37 5.82
CA LEU A 70 -3.84 1.34 7.28
C LEU A 70 -3.25 2.66 7.77
N ARG A 71 -3.99 3.40 8.59
CA ARG A 71 -3.55 4.65 9.18
C ARG A 71 -3.43 4.49 10.69
N ALA A 72 -2.25 4.75 11.22
CA ALA A 72 -1.96 4.78 12.64
C ALA A 72 -1.84 6.24 13.10
N LYS A 73 -2.85 6.73 13.82
CA LYS A 73 -2.82 8.06 14.43
C LYS A 73 -2.34 7.94 15.87
N LYS A 74 -1.35 8.75 16.26
CA LYS A 74 -0.90 8.79 17.65
C LYS A 74 -2.07 9.18 18.58
N ILE A 75 -2.10 8.60 19.77
CA ILE A 75 -3.05 8.97 20.82
C ILE A 75 -2.34 9.93 21.78
N LEU A 76 -2.93 11.11 21.99
CA LEU A 76 -2.47 12.11 22.96
C LEU A 76 -3.51 12.23 24.08
N LEU A 77 -3.33 11.50 25.18
CA LEU A 77 -4.32 11.43 26.27
C LEU A 77 -4.58 12.77 26.96
N ASP A 78 -3.62 13.68 26.87
CA ASP A 78 -3.67 15.06 27.35
C ASP A 78 -4.30 16.04 26.35
N SER A 79 -4.52 15.63 25.09
CA SER A 79 -5.15 16.48 24.10
C SER A 79 -6.66 16.59 24.32
N PRO A 80 -7.25 17.81 24.31
CA PRO A 80 -8.70 17.99 24.43
C PRO A 80 -9.48 17.43 23.24
N SER A 81 -8.83 17.16 22.11
CA SER A 81 -9.43 16.53 20.93
C SER A 81 -9.47 15.01 21.00
N THR A 82 -8.87 14.41 22.03
CA THR A 82 -8.88 12.95 22.22
C THR A 82 -10.22 12.48 22.76
N VAL A 83 -10.86 11.59 22.00
CA VAL A 83 -12.22 11.08 22.28
C VAL A 83 -12.23 9.56 22.36
N LEU A 84 -13.15 9.00 23.14
CA LEU A 84 -13.38 7.56 23.21
C LEU A 84 -14.46 7.16 22.20
N ILE A 85 -14.09 6.43 21.15
CA ILE A 85 -15.01 5.95 20.10
C ILE A 85 -14.91 4.43 20.05
N GLY A 86 -16.04 3.75 20.26
CA GLY A 86 -16.09 2.27 20.23
C GLY A 86 -15.11 1.61 21.21
N GLY A 87 -14.90 2.21 22.39
CA GLY A 87 -14.00 1.70 23.42
C GLY A 87 -12.51 1.95 23.17
N ARG A 88 -12.13 2.73 22.15
CA ARG A 88 -10.74 3.10 21.87
C ARG A 88 -10.56 4.62 21.82
N TYR A 89 -9.46 5.10 22.38
CA TYR A 89 -9.07 6.51 22.28
C TYR A 89 -8.62 6.83 20.86
N GLN A 90 -9.04 7.99 20.36
CA GLN A 90 -8.65 8.53 19.07
C GLN A 90 -8.39 10.02 19.19
N THR A 91 -7.35 10.53 18.51
CA THR A 91 -7.04 11.96 18.36
C THR A 91 -7.23 12.32 16.88
N PRO A 92 -8.46 12.69 16.44
CA PRO A 92 -8.83 12.68 15.02
C PRO A 92 -8.07 13.68 14.13
N ASP A 93 -7.66 14.78 14.71
CA ASP A 93 -6.99 15.97 14.18
C ASP A 93 -5.50 15.78 13.88
N LEU A 94 -4.91 14.65 14.30
CA LEU A 94 -3.54 14.33 13.94
C LEU A 94 -3.45 13.66 12.57
N GLU A 95 -2.44 14.08 11.80
CA GLU A 95 -1.92 13.27 10.70
C GLU A 95 -1.41 11.94 11.25
N GLY A 96 -1.72 10.85 10.55
CA GLY A 96 -1.30 9.51 10.93
C GLY A 96 -0.19 8.99 10.02
N ASP A 97 0.65 8.14 10.57
CA ASP A 97 1.53 7.29 9.78
C ASP A 97 0.66 6.30 8.99
N THR A 98 1.09 5.94 7.79
CA THR A 98 0.32 5.09 6.88
C THR A 98 1.15 3.96 6.32
N LEU A 99 0.52 2.79 6.25
CA LEU A 99 0.94 1.66 5.45
C LEU A 99 -0.12 1.49 4.34
N ASP A 100 0.31 1.66 3.10
CA ASP A 100 -0.55 1.51 1.94
C ASP A 100 -0.17 0.22 1.18
N VAL A 101 -1.14 -0.62 0.85
CA VAL A 101 -1.01 -1.71 -0.13
C VAL A 101 -1.74 -1.28 -1.40
N VAL A 102 -1.01 -1.19 -2.51
CA VAL A 102 -1.46 -0.62 -3.77
C VAL A 102 -1.42 -1.68 -4.86
N LEU A 103 -2.57 -2.00 -5.44
CA LEU A 103 -2.68 -2.81 -6.65
C LEU A 103 -2.67 -1.90 -7.87
N ASN A 104 -1.91 -2.26 -8.91
CA ASN A 104 -1.58 -1.40 -10.04
C ASN A 104 -0.88 -0.09 -9.59
N PRO A 105 0.34 -0.16 -9.03
CA PRO A 105 1.04 0.98 -8.45
C PRO A 105 1.61 1.97 -9.48
N TYR A 106 0.96 2.16 -10.63
CA TYR A 106 1.43 3.03 -11.71
C TYR A 106 1.78 4.44 -11.22
N GLU A 107 0.88 5.14 -10.52
CA GLU A 107 1.14 6.51 -10.05
C GLU A 107 2.32 6.60 -9.06
N LEU A 108 2.53 5.55 -8.27
CA LEU A 108 3.64 5.48 -7.32
C LEU A 108 4.97 5.42 -8.05
N ILE A 109 5.01 4.67 -9.16
CA ILE A 109 6.22 4.42 -9.93
C ILE A 109 6.48 5.52 -10.97
N ALA A 110 5.45 6.00 -11.64
CA ALA A 110 5.55 7.00 -12.70
C ALA A 110 5.92 8.40 -12.17
N ASN A 111 5.38 8.79 -11.02
CA ASN A 111 5.48 10.17 -10.53
C ASN A 111 6.61 10.38 -9.51
N ARG A 112 7.47 9.38 -9.30
CA ARG A 112 8.50 9.44 -8.25
C ARG A 112 9.83 8.92 -8.73
N ASP A 113 10.88 9.48 -8.15
CA ASP A 113 12.23 8.95 -8.27
C ASP A 113 12.37 7.68 -7.42
N VAL A 114 11.86 6.57 -7.95
CA VAL A 114 11.97 5.25 -7.31
C VAL A 114 13.37 4.69 -7.57
N GLN A 115 14.10 4.46 -6.49
CA GLN A 115 15.44 3.88 -6.53
C GLN A 115 15.41 2.48 -5.94
N THR A 116 15.88 1.51 -6.69
CA THR A 116 16.01 0.13 -6.23
C THR A 116 17.14 0.02 -5.22
N MET A 117 16.96 -0.84 -4.23
CA MET A 117 17.92 -1.10 -3.17
C MET A 117 18.37 -2.55 -3.18
N ALA A 118 17.42 -3.48 -3.33
CA ALA A 118 17.68 -4.91 -3.37
C ALA A 118 16.52 -5.64 -4.08
N GLN A 119 16.75 -6.87 -4.51
CA GLN A 119 15.72 -7.75 -5.05
C GLN A 119 15.95 -9.16 -4.54
N ALA A 120 14.87 -9.82 -4.13
CA ALA A 120 14.84 -11.20 -3.67
C ALA A 120 13.65 -11.91 -4.33
N GLY A 121 13.91 -12.67 -5.38
CA GLY A 121 12.86 -13.31 -6.18
C GLY A 121 11.89 -12.28 -6.76
N THR A 122 10.61 -12.44 -6.43
CA THR A 122 9.50 -11.57 -6.86
C THR A 122 9.31 -10.32 -6.01
N VAL A 123 10.13 -10.12 -4.96
CA VAL A 123 10.07 -8.95 -4.11
C VAL A 123 11.25 -8.04 -4.38
N MET A 124 10.97 -6.79 -4.73
CA MET A 124 11.97 -5.74 -4.92
C MET A 124 11.82 -4.66 -3.85
N TYR A 125 12.92 -4.37 -3.18
CA TYR A 125 13.03 -3.30 -2.19
C TYR A 125 13.47 -2.03 -2.87
N ALA A 126 12.69 -0.97 -2.68
CA ALA A 126 12.94 0.33 -3.28
C ALA A 126 12.64 1.47 -2.30
N ARG A 127 13.11 2.66 -2.65
CA ARG A 127 12.80 3.90 -1.93
C ARG A 127 12.32 4.97 -2.89
N ALA A 128 11.44 5.84 -2.42
CA ALA A 128 11.01 7.03 -3.14
C ALA A 128 10.93 8.22 -2.18
N GLY A 129 11.95 9.08 -2.20
CA GLY A 129 12.09 10.18 -1.26
C GLY A 129 12.14 9.68 0.19
N ARG A 130 11.09 10.01 0.98
CA ARG A 130 10.95 9.67 2.40
C ARG A 130 10.08 8.43 2.66
N GLN A 131 9.92 7.57 1.65
CA GLN A 131 9.04 6.41 1.71
C GLN A 131 9.79 5.15 1.33
N MET A 132 9.53 4.08 2.05
CA MET A 132 9.98 2.74 1.66
C MET A 132 8.91 2.10 0.79
N ILE A 133 9.34 1.31 -0.18
CA ILE A 133 8.49 0.60 -1.12
C ILE A 133 8.96 -0.86 -1.20
N LEU A 134 8.03 -1.79 -1.06
CA LEU A 134 8.19 -3.17 -1.48
C LEU A 134 7.35 -3.36 -2.73
N LEU A 135 7.99 -3.68 -3.86
CA LEU A 135 7.29 -4.06 -5.08
C LEU A 135 7.23 -5.57 -5.16
N VAL A 136 6.06 -6.10 -5.47
CA VAL A 136 5.77 -7.52 -5.55
C VAL A 136 5.03 -7.77 -6.85
N SER A 137 5.49 -8.76 -7.61
CA SER A 137 4.95 -9.12 -8.92
C SER A 137 4.98 -10.61 -9.14
N ASP A 138 4.28 -11.07 -10.17
CA ASP A 138 4.26 -12.48 -10.59
C ASP A 138 5.64 -13.05 -10.90
N GLU A 139 6.52 -12.21 -11.43
CA GLU A 139 7.87 -12.55 -11.87
C GLU A 139 8.87 -11.56 -11.28
N PRO A 140 10.13 -11.99 -11.07
CA PRO A 140 11.22 -11.10 -10.71
C PRO A 140 11.38 -9.97 -11.73
N GLU A 141 11.62 -8.77 -11.24
CA GLU A 141 11.93 -7.63 -12.11
C GLU A 141 13.21 -7.90 -12.93
N PRO A 142 13.24 -7.51 -14.21
CA PRO A 142 14.35 -7.85 -15.10
C PRO A 142 15.61 -7.02 -14.78
N PRO A 143 16.81 -7.54 -15.15
CA PRO A 143 18.04 -6.76 -15.09
C PRO A 143 17.91 -5.43 -15.84
N GLY A 144 18.40 -4.34 -15.24
CA GLY A 144 18.27 -3.00 -15.82
C GLY A 144 16.87 -2.40 -15.69
N TRP A 145 16.11 -2.85 -14.69
CA TRP A 145 14.90 -2.20 -14.21
C TRP A 145 15.11 -0.70 -13.99
N THR A 146 14.15 0.11 -14.43
CA THR A 146 14.08 1.53 -14.11
C THR A 146 12.63 1.91 -13.83
N ALA A 147 12.42 2.91 -12.96
CA ALA A 147 11.09 3.41 -12.63
C ALA A 147 10.29 3.78 -13.90
N ARG A 148 10.95 4.39 -14.88
CA ARG A 148 10.33 4.76 -16.17
C ARG A 148 9.84 3.53 -16.94
N ARG A 149 10.69 2.52 -17.15
CA ARG A 149 10.32 1.30 -17.86
C ARG A 149 9.20 0.54 -17.14
N ALA A 150 9.27 0.49 -15.81
CA ALA A 150 8.23 -0.11 -15.00
C ALA A 150 6.91 0.65 -15.14
N ALA A 151 6.92 1.99 -15.06
CA ALA A 151 5.73 2.80 -15.28
C ALA A 151 5.10 2.56 -16.66
N ASP A 152 5.92 2.47 -17.72
CA ASP A 152 5.43 2.19 -19.09
C ASP A 152 4.78 0.80 -19.19
N ALA A 153 5.30 -0.21 -18.50
CA ALA A 153 4.69 -1.53 -18.43
C ALA A 153 3.37 -1.50 -17.63
N LEU A 154 3.40 -0.89 -16.45
CA LEU A 154 2.26 -0.75 -15.55
C LEU A 154 1.10 0.03 -16.19
N ALA A 155 1.38 1.02 -17.04
CA ALA A 155 0.36 1.80 -17.74
C ALA A 155 -0.62 0.93 -18.55
N ARG A 156 -0.16 -0.25 -19.00
CA ARG A 156 -0.92 -1.20 -19.81
C ARG A 156 -1.29 -2.48 -19.08
N ASP A 157 -0.78 -2.70 -17.87
CA ASP A 157 -1.12 -3.87 -17.08
C ASP A 157 -2.56 -3.78 -16.56
N ARG A 158 -3.35 -4.81 -16.80
CA ARG A 158 -4.76 -4.93 -16.38
C ARG A 158 -5.00 -6.22 -15.59
N SER A 159 -3.96 -7.00 -15.32
CA SER A 159 -4.03 -8.38 -14.81
C SER A 159 -4.84 -8.52 -13.53
N TRP A 160 -4.81 -7.52 -12.64
CA TRP A 160 -5.65 -7.55 -11.43
C TRP A 160 -7.16 -7.60 -11.67
N TYR A 161 -7.65 -7.22 -12.86
CA TYR A 161 -9.09 -7.15 -13.14
C TYR A 161 -9.46 -7.52 -14.58
N SER A 162 -8.51 -8.03 -15.36
CA SER A 162 -8.76 -8.68 -16.65
C SER A 162 -8.23 -10.10 -16.59
N SER A 163 -8.93 -11.05 -17.23
CA SER A 163 -8.54 -12.46 -17.30
C SER A 163 -7.35 -12.74 -18.22
N GLY A 164 -6.56 -11.72 -18.57
CA GLY A 164 -5.42 -11.81 -19.47
C GLY A 164 -4.10 -12.02 -18.72
N PRO A 165 -3.01 -12.33 -19.46
CA PRO A 165 -1.68 -12.39 -18.87
C PRO A 165 -1.26 -11.00 -18.35
N GLY A 166 -0.50 -10.97 -17.25
CA GLY A 166 0.17 -9.78 -16.73
C GLY A 166 0.83 -10.07 -15.38
N ALA A 167 1.38 -9.05 -14.74
CA ALA A 167 2.34 -9.24 -13.64
C ALA A 167 1.73 -9.09 -12.24
N HIS A 168 0.42 -8.85 -12.14
CA HIS A 168 -0.33 -8.51 -10.93
C HIS A 168 0.47 -7.63 -9.96
N PRO A 169 0.95 -6.47 -10.42
CA PRO A 169 1.89 -5.67 -9.67
C PRO A 169 1.24 -5.10 -8.41
N MET A 170 1.90 -5.28 -7.27
CA MET A 170 1.50 -4.80 -5.96
C MET A 170 2.65 -3.99 -5.34
N ALA A 171 2.33 -2.87 -4.70
CA ALA A 171 3.29 -2.10 -3.93
C ALA A 171 2.84 -1.98 -2.48
N ILE A 172 3.76 -2.21 -1.54
CA ILE A 172 3.57 -1.91 -0.13
C ILE A 172 4.41 -0.70 0.20
N THR A 173 3.78 0.34 0.72
CA THR A 173 4.47 1.58 1.06
C THR A 173 4.23 1.93 2.51
N VAL A 174 5.28 2.43 3.15
CA VAL A 174 5.21 2.95 4.51
C VAL A 174 5.66 4.41 4.45
N ARG A 175 4.81 5.32 4.95
CA ARG A 175 5.03 6.77 4.90
C ARG A 175 4.36 7.46 6.07
N GLY A 176 4.89 8.62 6.45
CA GLY A 176 4.31 9.47 7.49
C GLY A 176 4.60 10.94 7.21
N PRO A 177 4.23 11.82 8.15
CA PRO A 177 4.56 13.23 8.10
C PRO A 177 6.07 13.45 7.93
N SER A 178 6.45 14.66 7.50
CA SER A 178 7.81 14.99 7.06
C SER A 178 8.93 14.51 7.98
N HIS A 179 8.77 14.62 9.30
CA HIS A 179 9.77 14.21 10.28
C HIS A 179 9.85 12.68 10.40
N THR A 180 8.73 12.00 10.62
CA THR A 180 8.66 10.53 10.78
C THR A 180 9.15 9.80 9.52
N GLY A 181 8.87 10.34 8.32
CA GLY A 181 9.39 9.79 7.07
C GLY A 181 10.91 9.89 6.94
N GLN A 182 11.54 10.91 7.53
CA GLN A 182 13.01 11.00 7.55
C GLN A 182 13.63 9.98 8.52
N GLU A 183 13.01 9.74 9.66
CA GLU A 183 13.43 8.71 10.62
C GLU A 183 13.32 7.31 10.02
N LEU A 184 12.23 7.04 9.29
CA LEU A 184 12.02 5.79 8.54
C LEU A 184 13.19 5.50 7.60
N VAL A 185 13.52 6.45 6.71
CA VAL A 185 14.57 6.26 5.70
C VAL A 185 15.97 6.25 6.31
N SER A 186 16.18 6.92 7.45
CA SER A 186 17.46 6.89 8.17
C SER A 186 17.62 5.70 9.14
N GLY A 187 16.60 4.84 9.27
CA GLY A 187 16.63 3.69 10.18
C GLY A 187 16.67 4.06 11.67
N ARG A 188 16.18 5.25 12.03
CA ARG A 188 16.24 5.80 13.41
C ARG A 188 14.88 5.85 14.09
N LEU A 189 13.97 4.98 13.69
CA LEU A 189 12.63 4.95 14.29
C LEU A 189 12.69 4.45 15.72
N ASP A 190 12.02 5.15 16.63
CA ASP A 190 11.69 4.63 17.95
C ASP A 190 10.80 3.37 17.78
N PRO A 191 11.20 2.18 18.27
CA PRO A 191 10.41 0.96 18.18
C PRO A 191 8.99 1.09 18.79
N ALA A 192 8.79 2.01 19.73
CA ALA A 192 7.49 2.28 20.31
C ALA A 192 6.59 3.12 19.40
N ALA A 193 7.16 3.87 18.44
CA ALA A 193 6.43 4.76 17.57
C ALA A 193 5.50 4.00 16.59
N PRO A 194 4.35 4.59 16.22
CA PRO A 194 3.42 3.96 15.29
C PRO A 194 4.06 3.59 13.94
N MET A 195 4.89 4.47 13.38
CA MET A 195 5.67 4.21 12.16
C MET A 195 6.53 2.96 12.24
N ALA A 196 7.26 2.73 13.34
CA ALA A 196 8.12 1.55 13.49
C ALA A 196 7.30 0.26 13.45
N ARG A 197 6.10 0.28 14.02
CA ARG A 197 5.20 -0.87 14.05
C ARG A 197 4.59 -1.15 12.68
N LEU A 198 4.21 -0.09 11.94
CA LEU A 198 3.77 -0.21 10.55
C LEU A 198 4.90 -0.76 9.67
N ALA A 199 6.12 -0.21 9.79
CA ALA A 199 7.29 -0.70 9.08
C ALA A 199 7.57 -2.18 9.40
N ALA A 200 7.55 -2.55 10.68
CA ALA A 200 7.72 -3.94 11.12
C ALA A 200 6.65 -4.85 10.50
N ALA A 201 5.37 -4.46 10.53
CA ALA A 201 4.30 -5.22 9.88
C ALA A 201 4.57 -5.41 8.38
N ALA A 202 5.04 -4.37 7.70
CA ALA A 202 5.39 -4.44 6.29
C ALA A 202 6.56 -5.39 6.00
N PHE A 203 7.48 -5.65 6.94
CA PHE A 203 8.56 -6.62 6.72
C PHE A 203 8.29 -8.01 7.29
N MET A 204 7.30 -8.17 8.17
CA MET A 204 6.93 -9.45 8.77
C MET A 204 5.92 -10.25 7.95
N VAL A 205 5.14 -9.58 7.09
CA VAL A 205 4.25 -10.27 6.15
C VAL A 205 5.08 -10.88 5.02
N ASP A 206 4.87 -12.17 4.75
CA ASP A 206 5.37 -12.81 3.54
C ASP A 206 4.53 -12.38 2.34
N TRP A 207 4.93 -11.26 1.73
CA TRP A 207 4.20 -10.68 0.62
C TRP A 207 4.23 -11.54 -0.64
N ALA A 208 5.28 -12.33 -0.86
CA ALA A 208 5.36 -13.22 -2.01
C ALA A 208 4.35 -14.37 -1.89
N ALA A 209 4.26 -14.99 -0.72
CA ALA A 209 3.27 -16.03 -0.43
C ALA A 209 1.83 -15.48 -0.46
N LEU A 210 1.60 -14.31 0.15
CA LEU A 210 0.29 -13.66 0.10
C LEU A 210 -0.11 -13.33 -1.33
N HIS A 211 0.80 -12.72 -2.10
CA HIS A 211 0.59 -12.37 -3.50
C HIS A 211 0.22 -13.59 -4.34
N SER A 212 0.99 -14.67 -4.22
CA SER A 212 0.72 -15.95 -4.90
C SER A 212 -0.67 -16.49 -4.57
N THR A 213 -1.05 -16.43 -3.29
CA THR A 213 -2.38 -16.87 -2.83
C THR A 213 -3.51 -16.07 -3.47
N VAL A 214 -3.40 -14.73 -3.50
CA VAL A 214 -4.48 -13.87 -4.00
C VAL A 214 -4.63 -13.88 -5.52
N ILE A 215 -3.57 -14.23 -6.25
CA ILE A 215 -3.64 -14.45 -7.71
C ILE A 215 -3.95 -15.90 -8.08
N GLY A 216 -4.16 -16.78 -7.09
CA GLY A 216 -4.52 -18.19 -7.31
C GLY A 216 -3.38 -19.08 -7.80
N ARG A 217 -2.12 -18.74 -7.52
CA ARG A 217 -0.96 -19.60 -7.78
C ARG A 217 -0.57 -20.38 -6.51
N PRO A 218 -0.15 -21.66 -6.63
CA PRO A 218 0.44 -22.37 -5.51
C PRO A 218 1.73 -21.66 -5.08
N ALA A 219 1.87 -21.46 -3.76
CA ALA A 219 3.06 -20.89 -3.12
C ALA A 219 4.27 -21.83 -3.18
#